data_AF-A0A956F4H9-F1
#
_entry.id   AF-A0A956F4H9-F1
#
_cell.length_a   1.000
_cell.length_b   1.000
_cell.length_c   1.000
_cell.angle_alpha   90.00
_cell.angle_beta   90.00
_cell.angle_gamma   90.00
#
_symmetry.space_group_name_H-M   'P 1'
#
loop_
_entity.id
_entity.type
_entity.pdbx_description
1 polymer ?
#
loop_
_entity_poly.entity_id
_entity_poly.type
_entity_poly.pdbx_seq_one_letter_code
_entity_poly.pdbx_strand_id
1 'polypeptide(L)'
;MAQRDIESGVAEVDGCPRHVGLVPIQELEAWLLTDEQAIRDVAGNPGGRTPLHLPKISGIERLASPKERLEQVLVEACELSGRRLKAFRKAFPYHRSILLERLDIDGKISRLPAWQRFVSETTRAVKEILATQ
;
A
#
# COMPACT_ATOMS: atom_id res chain seq x y z
N MET A 1 -2.70 -20.01 -5.68
CA MET A 1 -3.52 -20.37 -4.51
C MET A 1 -4.60 -19.32 -4.34
N ALA A 2 -4.28 -18.09 -3.91
CA ALA A 2 -5.23 -16.99 -3.73
C ALA A 2 -6.24 -16.73 -4.88
N GLN A 3 -5.82 -16.78 -6.15
CA GLN A 3 -6.74 -16.55 -7.27
C GLN A 3 -7.76 -17.69 -7.48
N ARG A 4 -7.35 -18.95 -7.24
CA ARG A 4 -8.26 -20.10 -7.32
C ARG A 4 -9.30 -20.09 -6.20
N ASP A 5 -8.92 -19.58 -5.03
CA ASP A 5 -9.82 -19.49 -3.88
C ASP A 5 -10.92 -18.43 -4.13
N ILE A 6 -10.57 -17.31 -4.79
CA ILE A 6 -11.55 -16.30 -5.23
C ILE A 6 -12.49 -16.87 -6.30
N GLU A 7 -11.95 -17.55 -7.31
CA GLU A 7 -12.76 -18.16 -8.38
C GLU A 7 -13.75 -19.19 -7.83
N SER A 8 -13.33 -19.99 -6.85
CA SER A 8 -14.19 -21.01 -6.22
C SER A 8 -15.31 -20.39 -5.39
N GLY A 9 -15.01 -19.34 -4.62
CA GLY A 9 -16.02 -18.64 -3.82
C GLY A 9 -17.09 -17.92 -4.64
N VAL A 10 -16.75 -17.50 -5.87
CA VAL A 10 -17.72 -16.84 -6.75
C VAL A 10 -18.65 -17.83 -7.45
N ALA A 11 -18.17 -19.04 -7.74
CA ALA A 11 -19.00 -20.09 -8.34
C ALA A 11 -20.14 -20.57 -7.41
N GLU A 12 -20.04 -20.34 -6.11
CA GLU A 12 -21.04 -20.71 -5.10
C GLU A 12 -22.17 -19.67 -4.93
N VAL A 13 -22.07 -18.50 -5.57
CA VAL A 13 -23.06 -17.41 -5.44
C VAL A 13 -23.99 -17.39 -6.65
N ASP A 14 -25.25 -17.78 -6.44
CA ASP A 14 -26.27 -17.74 -7.49
C ASP A 14 -26.66 -16.29 -7.84
N GLY A 15 -26.76 -15.97 -9.14
CA GLY A 15 -27.00 -14.60 -9.63
C GLY A 15 -25.79 -13.65 -9.53
N CYS A 16 -24.57 -14.17 -9.51
CA CYS A 16 -23.37 -13.38 -9.26
C CYS A 16 -23.16 -12.24 -10.28
N PRO A 17 -22.96 -10.97 -9.83
CA PRO A 17 -22.51 -9.91 -10.71
C PRO A 17 -21.14 -10.24 -11.32
N ARG A 18 -20.85 -9.67 -12.50
CA ARG A 18 -19.53 -9.82 -13.12
C ARG A 18 -18.44 -9.38 -12.15
N HIS A 19 -17.42 -10.19 -11.96
CA HIS A 19 -16.36 -10.00 -11.00
C HIS A 19 -14.99 -10.18 -11.66
N VAL A 20 -13.97 -9.50 -11.13
CA VAL A 20 -12.58 -9.73 -11.54
C VAL A 20 -11.71 -9.82 -10.30
N GLY A 21 -11.07 -10.97 -10.12
CA GLY A 21 -10.13 -11.21 -9.04
C GLY A 21 -8.80 -10.51 -9.30
N LEU A 22 -8.40 -9.61 -8.40
CA LEU A 22 -7.09 -8.97 -8.40
C LEU A 22 -6.34 -9.40 -7.15
N VAL A 23 -5.23 -10.13 -7.32
CA VAL A 23 -4.34 -10.51 -6.22
C VAL A 23 -3.08 -9.67 -6.32
N PRO A 24 -2.87 -8.67 -5.44
CA PRO A 24 -1.60 -7.98 -5.36
C PRO A 24 -0.51 -8.97 -4.91
N ILE A 25 0.61 -8.95 -5.62
CA ILE A 25 1.70 -9.94 -5.46
C ILE A 25 2.70 -9.49 -4.35
N GLN A 26 2.54 -8.29 -3.79
CA GLN A 26 3.41 -7.74 -2.76
C GLN A 26 2.65 -6.85 -1.77
N GLU A 27 3.12 -6.74 -0.52
CA GLU A 27 2.41 -5.97 0.51
C GLU A 27 2.29 -4.50 0.08
N LEU A 28 1.08 -3.94 0.18
CA LEU A 28 0.77 -2.53 -0.10
C LEU A 28 1.73 -1.57 0.62
N GLU A 29 2.26 -1.97 1.76
CA GLU A 29 3.26 -1.25 2.55
C GLU A 29 4.52 -0.88 1.76
N ALA A 30 4.92 -1.69 0.78
CA ALA A 30 6.03 -1.34 -0.11
C ALA A 30 5.70 -0.05 -0.88
N TRP A 31 4.48 0.07 -1.40
CA TRP A 31 4.05 1.24 -2.14
C TRP A 31 3.92 2.49 -1.27
N LEU A 32 3.54 2.33 0.00
CA LEU A 32 3.47 3.44 0.96
C LEU A 32 4.84 4.06 1.25
N LEU A 33 5.93 3.32 1.09
CA LEU A 33 7.30 3.83 1.25
C LEU A 33 7.75 4.78 0.13
N THR A 34 6.92 5.00 -0.90
CA THR A 34 7.26 5.89 -2.02
C THR A 34 7.13 7.38 -1.66
N ASP A 35 6.32 7.72 -0.64
CA ASP A 35 6.00 9.09 -0.28
C ASP A 35 6.52 9.46 1.12
N GLU A 36 7.68 10.12 1.15
CA GLU A 36 8.29 10.61 2.38
C GLU A 36 7.43 11.67 3.09
N GLN A 37 6.77 12.56 2.34
CA GLN A 37 6.02 13.65 2.94
C GLN A 37 4.76 13.10 3.63
N ALA A 38 4.04 12.18 2.98
CA ALA A 38 2.91 11.51 3.60
C ALA A 38 3.31 10.77 4.88
N ILE A 39 4.47 10.11 4.90
CA ILE A 39 5.03 9.46 6.10
C ILE A 39 5.26 10.48 7.22
N ARG A 40 5.89 11.62 6.92
CA ARG A 40 6.16 12.67 7.92
C ARG A 40 4.88 13.29 8.48
N ASP A 41 3.89 13.51 7.61
CA ASP A 41 2.59 14.04 8.01
C ASP A 41 1.86 13.07 8.95
N VAL A 42 1.83 11.77 8.60
CA VAL A 42 1.21 10.73 9.42
C VAL A 42 1.96 10.48 10.73
N ALA A 43 3.29 10.63 10.71
CA ALA A 43 4.11 10.60 11.91
C ALA A 43 3.88 11.78 12.86
N GLY A 44 3.13 12.80 12.43
CA GLY A 44 2.86 14.01 13.19
C GLY A 44 4.05 14.97 13.26
N ASN A 45 5.01 14.83 12.33
CA ASN A 45 6.23 15.63 12.28
C ASN A 45 6.57 16.03 10.82
N PRO A 46 5.72 16.84 10.16
CA PRO A 46 5.86 17.21 8.75
C PRO A 46 7.17 17.93 8.44
N GLY A 47 7.70 18.70 9.40
CA GLY A 47 8.95 19.45 9.29
C GLY A 47 10.20 18.72 9.82
N GLY A 48 10.08 17.45 10.18
CA GLY A 48 11.18 16.63 10.70
C GLY A 48 12.35 16.58 9.72
N ARG A 49 13.57 16.61 10.22
CA ARG A 49 14.81 16.65 9.40
C ARG A 49 15.62 15.37 9.46
N THR A 50 15.24 14.44 10.34
CA THR A 50 15.91 13.15 10.46
C THR A 50 15.78 12.37 9.14
N PRO A 51 16.90 11.87 8.58
CA PRO A 51 16.88 11.11 7.33
C PRO A 51 16.17 9.77 7.53
N LEU A 52 15.14 9.48 6.72
CA LEU A 52 14.33 8.24 6.82
C LEU A 52 14.89 7.07 5.99
N HIS A 53 16.04 7.29 5.33
CA HIS A 53 16.77 6.31 4.52
C HIS A 53 15.90 5.47 3.58
N LEU A 54 14.84 6.06 3.01
CA LEU A 54 13.85 5.35 2.21
C LEU A 54 14.51 4.57 1.05
N PRO A 55 14.02 3.35 0.76
CA PRO A 55 14.50 2.57 -0.37
C PRO A 55 14.27 3.33 -1.68
N LYS A 56 15.20 3.18 -2.63
CA LYS A 56 15.02 3.71 -3.98
C LYS A 56 13.80 3.05 -4.63
N ILE A 57 13.04 3.80 -5.41
CA ILE A 57 11.88 3.32 -6.17
C ILE A 57 12.16 1.98 -6.89
N SER A 58 13.33 1.86 -7.53
CA SER A 58 13.73 0.65 -8.27
C SER A 58 13.90 -0.61 -7.43
N GLY A 59 13.96 -0.51 -6.09
CA GLY A 59 14.15 -1.61 -5.15
C GLY A 59 13.03 -1.77 -4.12
N ILE A 60 12.00 -0.90 -4.14
CA ILE A 60 10.85 -0.96 -3.23
C ILE A 60 10.12 -2.30 -3.35
N GLU A 61 9.86 -2.74 -4.58
CA GLU A 61 9.22 -4.02 -4.87
C GLU A 61 10.16 -5.23 -4.71
N ARG A 62 11.32 -5.06 -4.08
CA ARG A 62 12.20 -6.20 -3.70
C ARG A 62 12.41 -6.29 -2.20
N LEU A 63 11.72 -5.47 -1.41
CA LEU A 63 11.79 -5.53 0.04
C LEU A 63 11.20 -6.87 0.53
N ALA A 64 11.97 -7.56 1.38
CA ALA A 64 11.55 -8.81 1.98
C ALA A 64 10.48 -8.61 3.07
N SER A 65 10.60 -7.51 3.86
CA SER A 65 9.69 -7.18 4.96
C SER A 65 9.18 -5.73 4.86
N PRO A 66 8.34 -5.39 3.86
CA PRO A 66 7.89 -4.01 3.64
C PRO A 66 7.09 -3.44 4.82
N LYS A 67 6.23 -4.24 5.47
CA LYS A 67 5.50 -3.80 6.67
C LYS A 67 6.40 -3.41 7.84
N GLU A 68 7.38 -4.26 8.17
CA GLU A 68 8.36 -3.96 9.23
C GLU A 68 9.15 -2.69 8.89
N ARG A 69 9.52 -2.54 7.60
CA ARG A 69 10.24 -1.35 7.14
C ARG A 69 9.39 -0.09 7.27
N LEU A 70 8.11 -0.15 6.92
CA LEU A 70 7.18 0.97 7.07
C LEU A 70 7.01 1.38 8.53
N GLU A 71 6.88 0.42 9.44
CA GLU A 71 6.80 0.69 10.88
C GLU A 71 8.06 1.38 11.40
N GLN A 72 9.25 0.89 11.01
CA GLN A 72 10.53 1.50 11.39
C GLN A 72 10.62 2.95 10.92
N VAL A 73 10.29 3.20 9.65
CA VAL A 73 10.35 4.55 9.06
C VAL A 73 9.38 5.51 9.72
N LEU A 74 8.16 5.08 10.06
CA LEU A 74 7.21 5.91 10.80
C LEU A 74 7.73 6.25 12.21
N VAL A 75 8.37 5.29 12.88
CA VAL A 75 9.00 5.49 14.18
C VAL A 75 10.17 6.48 14.10
N GLU A 76 11.02 6.36 13.08
CA GLU A 76 12.11 7.30 12.83
C GLU A 76 11.57 8.71 12.56
N ALA A 77 10.49 8.82 11.77
CA ALA A 77 9.89 10.10 11.40
C ALA A 77 9.21 10.82 12.58
N CYS A 78 8.64 10.09 13.54
CA CYS A 78 7.91 10.73 14.64
C CYS A 78 8.83 11.40 15.68
N GLU A 79 10.11 10.97 15.75
CA GLU A 79 11.12 11.47 16.70
C GLU A 79 10.67 11.43 18.18
N LEU A 80 9.70 10.56 18.51
CA LEU A 80 9.17 10.39 19.86
C LEU A 80 10.03 9.41 20.68
N SER A 81 9.94 9.55 22.01
CA SER A 81 10.61 8.66 22.96
C SER A 81 9.68 8.15 24.08
N GLY A 82 10.14 7.13 24.82
CA GLY A 82 9.48 6.60 26.01
C GLY A 82 8.01 6.18 25.79
N ARG A 83 7.12 6.63 26.69
CA ARG A 83 5.69 6.28 26.65
C ARG A 83 4.99 6.74 25.37
N ARG A 84 5.38 7.90 24.83
CA ARG A 84 4.80 8.45 23.59
C ARG A 84 5.17 7.58 22.39
N LEU A 85 6.42 7.13 22.31
CA LEU A 85 6.85 6.19 21.27
C LEU A 85 6.10 4.84 21.36
N LYS A 86 5.90 4.30 22.56
CA LYS A 86 5.13 3.06 22.73
C LYS A 86 3.68 3.20 22.27
N ALA A 87 3.03 4.32 22.57
CA ALA A 87 1.68 4.61 22.11
C ALA A 87 1.62 4.74 20.59
N PHE A 88 2.60 5.43 19.99
CA PHE A 88 2.73 5.60 18.54
C PHE A 88 2.87 4.25 17.81
N ARG A 89 3.78 3.38 18.26
CA ARG A 89 3.93 2.02 17.70
C ARG A 89 2.63 1.21 17.76
N LYS A 90 1.90 1.28 18.89
CA LYS A 90 0.61 0.60 19.04
C LYS A 90 -0.44 1.10 18.04
N ALA A 91 -0.34 2.35 17.61
CA ALA A 91 -1.23 2.95 16.62
C ALA A 91 -0.82 2.69 15.17
N PHE A 92 0.19 1.84 14.90
CA PHE A 92 0.66 1.53 13.55
C PHE A 92 -0.47 1.14 12.55
N PRO A 93 -1.46 0.29 12.91
CA PRO A 93 -2.57 -0.01 12.00
C PRO A 93 -3.36 1.22 11.55
N TYR A 94 -3.55 2.19 12.46
CA TYR A 94 -4.20 3.47 12.17
C TYR A 94 -3.31 4.34 11.27
N HIS A 95 -2.01 4.46 11.57
CA HIS A 95 -1.08 5.20 10.71
C HIS A 95 -1.04 4.65 9.28
N ARG A 96 -1.04 3.32 9.15
CA ARG A 96 -1.09 2.63 7.86
C ARG A 96 -2.39 2.93 7.09
N SER A 97 -3.55 2.97 7.76
CA SER A 97 -4.81 3.27 7.07
C SER A 97 -4.83 4.71 6.54
N ILE A 98 -4.34 5.67 7.33
CA ILE A 98 -4.22 7.07 6.88
C ILE A 98 -3.26 7.21 5.69
N LEU A 99 -2.14 6.47 5.69
CA LEU A 99 -1.22 6.46 4.54
C LEU A 99 -1.89 5.91 3.27
N LEU A 100 -2.72 4.87 3.38
CA LEU A 100 -3.46 4.33 2.25
C LEU A 100 -4.49 5.33 1.72
N GLU A 101 -5.21 6.01 2.59
CA GLU A 101 -6.20 7.04 2.20
C GLU A 101 -5.56 8.24 1.51
N ARG A 102 -4.31 8.56 1.87
CA ARG A 102 -3.55 9.69 1.32
C ARG A 102 -2.67 9.33 0.13
N LEU A 103 -2.71 8.07 -0.33
CA LEU A 103 -1.82 7.60 -1.37
C LEU A 103 -2.05 8.37 -2.68
N ASP A 104 -1.04 9.13 -3.10
CA ASP A 104 -1.03 9.79 -4.41
C ASP A 104 -0.81 8.75 -5.51
N ILE A 105 -1.91 8.32 -6.15
CA ILE A 105 -1.92 7.29 -7.19
C ILE A 105 -1.20 7.71 -8.48
N ASP A 106 -1.06 9.01 -8.72
CA ASP A 106 -0.35 9.58 -9.87
C ASP A 106 1.10 9.93 -9.52
N GLY A 107 1.43 9.91 -8.23
CA GLY A 107 2.74 10.26 -7.68
C GLY A 107 3.84 9.25 -8.00
N LYS A 108 4.77 9.05 -7.07
CA LYS A 108 5.94 8.17 -7.29
C LYS A 108 5.57 6.70 -7.47
N ILE A 109 4.44 6.27 -6.91
CA ILE A 109 3.91 4.91 -7.06
C ILE A 109 3.61 4.56 -8.52
N SER A 110 3.23 5.55 -9.36
CA SER A 110 2.95 5.35 -10.79
C SER A 110 4.12 4.79 -11.59
N ARG A 111 5.34 4.89 -11.04
CA ARG A 111 6.60 4.39 -11.66
C ARG A 111 6.91 2.95 -11.30
N LEU A 112 6.15 2.33 -10.40
CA LEU A 112 6.39 0.98 -9.95
C LEU A 112 5.79 -0.04 -10.94
N PRO A 113 6.56 -1.05 -11.39
CA PRO A 113 6.06 -2.06 -12.31
C PRO A 113 4.81 -2.81 -11.82
N ALA A 114 4.75 -3.20 -10.55
CA ALA A 114 3.57 -3.91 -10.05
C ALA A 114 2.35 -2.99 -9.93
N TRP A 115 2.54 -1.69 -9.65
CA TRP A 115 1.46 -0.71 -9.70
C TRP A 115 0.91 -0.52 -11.12
N GLN A 116 1.79 -0.36 -12.11
CA GLN A 116 1.38 -0.25 -13.51
C GLN A 116 0.61 -1.49 -13.97
N ARG A 117 1.09 -2.68 -13.60
CA ARG A 117 0.40 -3.93 -13.86
C ARG A 117 -0.96 -3.96 -13.18
N PHE A 118 -1.05 -3.59 -11.90
CA PHE A 118 -2.31 -3.51 -11.16
C PHE A 118 -3.31 -2.61 -11.88
N VAL A 119 -2.94 -1.36 -12.19
CA VAL A 119 -3.80 -0.40 -12.89
C VAL A 119 -4.23 -0.93 -14.27
N SER A 120 -3.31 -1.54 -15.03
CA SER A 120 -3.62 -2.13 -16.34
C SER A 120 -4.63 -3.26 -16.23
N GLU A 121 -4.43 -4.21 -15.30
CA GLU A 121 -5.33 -5.35 -15.08
C GLU A 121 -6.69 -4.88 -14.58
N THR A 122 -6.75 -3.93 -13.63
CA THR A 122 -8.00 -3.33 -13.16
C THR A 122 -8.73 -2.60 -14.27
N THR A 123 -8.02 -1.85 -15.11
CA THR A 123 -8.63 -1.12 -16.23
C THR A 123 -9.19 -2.09 -17.26
N ARG A 124 -8.45 -3.16 -17.58
CA ARG A 124 -8.92 -4.22 -18.50
C ARG A 124 -10.19 -4.88 -17.96
N ALA A 125 -10.14 -5.29 -16.69
CA ALA A 125 -11.25 -5.90 -15.97
C ALA A 125 -12.53 -5.04 -16.01
N VAL A 126 -12.42 -3.75 -15.69
CA VAL A 126 -13.55 -2.82 -15.72
C VAL A 126 -14.10 -2.67 -17.15
N LYS A 127 -13.23 -2.59 -18.16
CA LYS A 127 -13.67 -2.52 -19.57
C LYS A 127 -14.41 -3.77 -20.01
N GLU A 128 -13.96 -4.96 -19.65
CA GLU A 128 -14.64 -6.23 -19.97
C GLU A 128 -16.05 -6.29 -19.36
N ILE A 129 -16.20 -5.81 -18.13
CA ILE A 129 -17.52 -5.69 -17.47
C ILE A 129 -18.43 -4.73 -18.23
N LEU A 130 -17.91 -3.58 -18.68
CA LEU A 130 -18.68 -2.52 -19.34
C LEU A 130 -18.98 -2.79 -20.82
N ALA A 131 -18.08 -3.46 -21.55
CA ALA A 131 -18.19 -3.69 -23.01
C ALA A 131 -19.18 -4.79 -23.40
N THR A 132 -19.71 -5.54 -22.43
CA THR A 132 -20.68 -6.62 -22.66
C THR A 132 -22.12 -6.15 -22.38
N GLN A 133 -22.41 -4.86 -22.63
CA GLN A 133 -23.75 -4.25 -22.60
C GLN A 133 -24.32 -4.10 -24.01
#